data_AF-A0A8B8DZ17-F1
#
_entry.id   AF-A0A8B8DZ17-F1
#
_cell.length_a   1.000
_cell.length_b   1.000
_cell.length_c   1.000
_cell.angle_alpha   90.00
_cell.angle_beta   90.00
_cell.angle_gamma   90.00
#
_symmetry.space_group_name_H-M   'P 1'
#
loop_
_entity.id
_entity.type
_entity.pdbx_description
1 polymer ?
#
loop_
_entity_poly.entity_id
_entity_poly.type
_entity_poly.pdbx_seq_one_letter_code
_entity_poly.pdbx_strand_id
1 'polypeptide(L)'
;MMRCWRPLLVILHFYLCQSAVVLQPSSTTENKESKATDILRQLLNQETLIRLSLSRDVQSLLQQQRTSEKTDQAVKKTLVDLQASVQRLTNVTDDLNLRNENLTNELFTLIRNNQEKEKTEESKLGALELRLERLSNQTTQQSLFNGDLNSGIKNVSSLIAGVKTDLLGNVDALVQGACAAAAQMTDVFISAVRRTCSDDAPSCDQVCKNATSQMKSKVAGQGGKEARCFQAFHFYGPESKILPGTVGQVNRIMYRYNPASCSRQFCGPNFCCCSLSNV
;
A
#
# COMPACT_ATOMS: atom_id res chain seq x y z
N MET A 1 48.56 -48.13 -8.80
CA MET A 1 48.72 -49.22 -7.79
C MET A 1 48.42 -50.53 -8.51
N MET A 2 49.45 -51.28 -8.93
CA MET A 2 49.97 -52.50 -8.25
C MET A 2 48.88 -53.61 -8.20
N ARG A 3 49.03 -54.84 -8.72
CA ARG A 3 50.17 -55.73 -9.05
C ARG A 3 49.65 -56.79 -10.05
N CYS A 4 50.37 -57.08 -11.14
CA CYS A 4 51.26 -58.24 -11.28
C CYS A 4 50.65 -59.61 -10.88
N TRP A 5 50.34 -60.46 -11.86
CA TRP A 5 50.85 -61.85 -11.98
C TRP A 5 50.32 -62.56 -13.23
N ARG A 6 51.17 -62.64 -14.26
CA ARG A 6 51.39 -63.84 -15.09
C ARG A 6 52.71 -64.45 -14.55
N PRO A 7 52.93 -65.78 -14.53
CA PRO A 7 52.86 -66.56 -15.77
C PRO A 7 52.36 -68.02 -15.67
N LEU A 8 51.63 -68.45 -16.71
CA LEU A 8 51.57 -69.84 -17.16
C LEU A 8 52.93 -70.20 -17.74
N LEU A 9 53.81 -70.81 -16.95
CA LEU A 9 55.12 -71.30 -17.39
C LEU A 9 55.63 -72.38 -16.43
N VAL A 10 55.03 -73.59 -16.44
CA VAL A 10 55.59 -74.75 -15.72
C VAL A 10 55.49 -76.10 -16.45
N ILE A 11 54.69 -76.28 -17.51
CA ILE A 11 54.50 -77.64 -18.07
C ILE A 11 55.48 -78.02 -19.21
N LEU A 12 56.34 -77.11 -19.69
CA LEU A 12 57.28 -77.43 -20.80
C LEU A 12 58.77 -77.54 -20.43
N HIS A 13 59.14 -77.68 -19.15
CA HIS A 13 60.55 -77.77 -18.74
C HIS A 13 60.98 -79.00 -17.93
N PHE A 14 60.14 -80.02 -17.78
CA PHE A 14 60.48 -81.22 -16.99
C PHE A 14 60.96 -82.44 -17.79
N TYR A 15 61.17 -82.34 -19.10
CA TYR A 15 61.65 -83.47 -19.93
C TYR A 15 63.14 -83.44 -20.33
N LEU A 16 63.96 -82.56 -19.74
CA LEU A 16 65.39 -82.43 -20.10
C LEU A 16 66.40 -82.71 -18.96
N CYS A 17 65.96 -83.29 -17.85
CA CYS A 17 66.87 -83.61 -16.73
C CYS A 17 66.59 -85.00 -16.15
N GLN A 18 66.75 -86.05 -16.98
CA GLN A 18 66.98 -87.43 -16.50
C GLN A 18 67.48 -88.33 -17.64
N SER A 19 68.62 -87.95 -18.25
CA SER A 19 69.44 -88.86 -19.06
C SER A 19 70.91 -88.66 -18.67
N ALA A 20 71.22 -88.92 -17.40
CA ALA A 20 72.59 -89.05 -16.93
C ALA A 20 72.75 -90.46 -16.36
N VAL A 21 72.86 -91.45 -17.25
CA VAL A 21 73.41 -92.77 -16.90
C VAL A 21 74.79 -92.84 -17.52
N VAL A 22 75.76 -92.60 -16.63
CA VAL A 22 77.19 -92.81 -16.80
C VAL A 22 77.43 -94.26 -17.24
N LEU A 23 78.10 -94.43 -18.39
CA LEU A 23 78.54 -95.72 -18.90
C LEU A 23 80.08 -95.74 -18.95
N GLN A 24 80.64 -96.76 -18.28
CA GLN A 24 82.01 -97.32 -18.35
C GLN A 24 83.07 -96.77 -17.37
N PRO A 25 84.11 -97.57 -16.96
CA PRO A 25 84.58 -98.82 -17.59
C PRO A 25 84.91 -100.01 -16.65
N SER A 26 85.41 -101.10 -17.29
CA SER A 26 86.22 -102.20 -16.71
C SER A 26 85.45 -103.31 -16.01
N SER A 27 85.78 -104.60 -16.09
CA SER A 27 86.61 -105.42 -16.96
C SER A 27 86.38 -106.87 -16.52
N THR A 28 86.34 -107.79 -17.48
CA THR A 28 86.54 -109.25 -17.36
C THR A 28 85.55 -110.10 -16.55
N THR A 29 85.15 -111.19 -17.22
CA THR A 29 84.47 -112.41 -16.74
C THR A 29 82.97 -112.31 -16.41
N GLU A 30 82.22 -112.48 -17.50
CA GLU A 30 80.85 -112.97 -17.67
C GLU A 30 80.13 -113.55 -16.45
N ASN A 31 79.07 -112.85 -16.03
CA ASN A 31 77.83 -113.50 -15.62
C ASN A 31 76.63 -112.70 -16.15
N LYS A 32 76.13 -113.07 -17.34
CA LYS A 32 75.07 -112.37 -18.11
C LYS A 32 73.73 -112.28 -17.36
N GLU A 33 73.50 -113.14 -16.37
CA GLU A 33 72.26 -113.15 -15.56
C GLU A 33 72.14 -111.92 -14.64
N SER A 34 73.23 -111.47 -14.02
CA SER A 34 73.23 -110.38 -13.04
C SER A 34 72.83 -109.01 -13.64
N LYS A 35 73.31 -108.74 -14.87
CA LYS A 35 73.06 -107.48 -15.58
C LYS A 35 71.63 -107.37 -16.11
N ALA A 36 71.03 -108.51 -16.49
CA ALA A 36 69.63 -108.56 -16.93
C ALA A 36 68.67 -108.32 -15.77
N THR A 37 68.96 -108.86 -14.57
CA THR A 37 68.18 -108.59 -13.35
C THR A 37 68.25 -107.13 -12.90
N ASP A 38 69.40 -106.47 -13.02
CA ASP A 38 69.53 -105.04 -12.66
C ASP A 38 68.75 -104.11 -13.60
N ILE A 39 68.75 -104.40 -14.91
CA ILE A 39 67.96 -103.67 -15.90
C ILE A 39 66.46 -103.86 -15.63
N LEU A 40 66.02 -105.09 -15.35
CA LEU A 40 64.63 -105.38 -15.01
C LEU A 40 64.20 -104.65 -13.73
N ARG A 41 65.07 -104.59 -12.71
CA ARG A 41 64.80 -103.88 -11.46
C ARG A 41 64.73 -102.36 -11.65
N GLN A 42 65.57 -101.79 -12.50
CA GLN A 42 65.49 -100.38 -12.89
C GLN A 42 64.21 -100.07 -13.65
N LEU A 43 63.82 -100.90 -14.63
CA LEU A 43 62.59 -100.73 -15.39
C LEU A 43 61.35 -100.84 -14.49
N LEU A 44 61.34 -101.79 -13.55
CA LEU A 44 60.24 -101.95 -12.59
C LEU A 44 60.15 -100.76 -11.62
N ASN A 45 61.29 -100.26 -11.14
CA ASN A 45 61.33 -99.05 -10.31
C ASN A 45 60.86 -97.81 -11.09
N GLN A 46 61.24 -97.69 -12.36
CA GLN A 46 60.83 -96.59 -13.22
C GLN A 46 59.33 -96.65 -13.53
N GLU A 47 58.78 -97.84 -13.80
CA GLU A 47 57.33 -98.05 -13.95
C GLU A 47 56.58 -97.66 -12.68
N THR A 48 57.11 -98.06 -11.51
CA THR A 48 56.50 -97.73 -10.22
C THR A 48 56.51 -96.22 -9.98
N LEU A 49 57.61 -95.53 -10.29
CA LEU A 49 57.72 -94.08 -10.18
C LEU A 49 56.77 -93.35 -11.14
N ILE A 50 56.65 -93.81 -12.38
CA ILE A 50 55.72 -93.25 -13.38
C ILE A 50 54.28 -93.43 -12.92
N ARG A 51 53.90 -94.62 -12.44
CA ARG A 51 52.54 -94.87 -11.91
C ARG A 51 52.23 -93.99 -10.70
N LEU A 52 53.19 -93.77 -9.81
CA LEU A 52 53.04 -92.90 -8.65
C LEU A 52 52.93 -91.42 -9.02
N SER A 53 53.71 -90.94 -10.00
CA SER A 53 53.60 -89.56 -10.49
C SER A 53 52.27 -89.34 -11.19
N LEU A 54 51.86 -90.25 -12.08
CA LEU A 54 50.58 -90.16 -12.78
C LEU A 54 49.39 -90.17 -11.80
N SER A 55 49.43 -91.03 -10.78
CA SER A 55 48.40 -91.07 -9.73
C SER A 55 48.30 -89.74 -8.98
N ARG A 56 49.44 -89.11 -8.66
CA ARG A 56 49.48 -87.80 -8.01
C ARG A 56 48.91 -86.69 -8.90
N ASP A 57 49.24 -86.69 -10.18
CA ASP A 57 48.75 -85.70 -11.14
C ASP A 57 47.24 -85.84 -11.37
N VAL A 58 46.74 -87.08 -11.48
CA VAL A 58 45.29 -87.36 -11.58
C VAL A 58 44.55 -86.92 -10.31
N GLN A 59 45.10 -87.18 -9.12
CA GLN A 59 44.51 -86.70 -7.86
C GLN A 59 44.50 -85.17 -7.77
N SER A 60 45.58 -84.51 -8.21
CA SER A 60 45.67 -83.05 -8.29
C SER A 60 44.61 -82.47 -9.24
N LEU A 61 44.46 -83.05 -10.43
CA LEU A 61 43.47 -82.64 -11.43
C LEU A 61 42.02 -82.86 -10.93
N LEU A 62 41.74 -83.99 -10.28
CA LEU A 62 40.42 -84.25 -9.67
C LEU A 62 40.09 -83.26 -8.55
N GLN A 63 41.08 -82.90 -7.74
CA GLN A 63 40.90 -81.89 -6.71
C GLN A 63 40.63 -80.51 -7.33
N GLN A 64 41.36 -80.14 -8.37
CA GLN A 64 41.18 -78.89 -9.12
C GLN A 64 39.80 -78.83 -9.80
N GLN A 65 39.32 -79.94 -10.36
CA GLN A 65 37.97 -80.04 -10.93
C GLN A 65 36.90 -79.81 -9.86
N ARG A 66 37.01 -80.44 -8.68
CA ARG A 66 36.05 -80.24 -7.58
C ARG A 66 36.04 -78.79 -7.09
N THR A 67 37.20 -78.14 -7.03
CA THR A 67 37.25 -76.71 -6.67
C THR A 67 36.60 -75.85 -7.73
N SER A 68 36.80 -76.17 -9.02
CA SER A 68 36.18 -75.48 -10.15
C SER A 68 34.65 -75.58 -10.11
N GLU A 69 34.12 -76.78 -9.85
CA GLU A 69 32.69 -77.03 -9.70
C GLU A 69 32.08 -76.26 -8.51
N LYS A 70 32.77 -76.23 -7.36
CA LYS A 70 32.35 -75.42 -6.20
C LYS A 70 32.35 -73.93 -6.53
N THR A 71 33.34 -73.44 -7.27
CA THR A 71 33.37 -72.04 -7.71
C THR A 71 32.26 -71.73 -8.70
N ASP A 72 31.97 -72.60 -9.66
CA ASP A 72 30.84 -72.42 -10.61
C ASP A 72 29.50 -72.35 -9.86
N GLN A 73 29.29 -73.23 -8.88
CA GLN A 73 28.08 -73.22 -8.06
C GLN A 73 27.97 -71.95 -7.21
N ALA A 74 29.09 -71.46 -6.64
CA ALA A 74 29.12 -70.20 -5.91
C ALA A 74 28.81 -69.00 -6.82
N VAL A 75 29.39 -68.96 -8.03
CA VAL A 75 29.15 -67.93 -9.05
C VAL A 75 27.68 -67.92 -9.47
N LYS A 76 27.08 -69.08 -9.74
CA LYS A 76 25.65 -69.21 -10.06
C LYS A 76 24.77 -68.68 -8.93
N LYS A 77 25.09 -68.98 -7.68
CA LYS A 77 24.35 -68.44 -6.52
C LYS A 77 24.45 -66.92 -6.47
N THR A 78 25.64 -66.35 -6.59
CA THR A 78 25.80 -64.89 -6.62
C THR A 78 25.10 -64.23 -7.81
N LEU A 79 25.01 -64.91 -8.97
CA LEU A 79 24.28 -64.40 -10.12
C LEU A 79 22.77 -64.31 -9.85
N VAL A 80 22.19 -65.34 -9.20
CA VAL A 80 20.79 -65.33 -8.79
C VAL A 80 20.52 -64.23 -7.76
N ASP A 81 21.38 -64.08 -6.76
CA ASP A 81 21.26 -63.03 -5.74
C ASP A 81 21.38 -61.63 -6.36
N LEU A 82 22.27 -61.46 -7.34
CA LEU A 82 22.43 -60.21 -8.08
C LEU A 82 21.19 -59.93 -8.94
N GLN A 83 20.65 -60.92 -9.65
CA GLN A 83 19.43 -60.78 -10.45
C GLN A 83 18.23 -60.38 -9.58
N ALA A 84 18.08 -60.98 -8.40
CA ALA A 84 17.05 -60.59 -7.43
C ALA A 84 17.25 -59.17 -6.89
N SER A 85 18.49 -58.71 -6.77
CA SER A 85 18.82 -57.34 -6.34
C SER A 85 18.53 -56.31 -7.45
N VAL A 86 18.85 -56.65 -8.71
CA VAL A 86 18.48 -55.84 -9.88
C VAL A 86 16.97 -55.69 -9.98
N GLN A 87 16.20 -56.77 -9.82
CA GLN A 87 14.74 -56.70 -9.86
C GLN A 87 14.17 -55.79 -8.76
N ARG A 88 14.73 -55.84 -7.55
CA ARG A 88 14.32 -54.93 -6.46
C ARG A 88 14.60 -53.47 -6.80
N LEU A 89 15.76 -53.19 -7.41
CA LEU A 89 16.09 -51.83 -7.85
C LEU A 89 15.13 -51.34 -8.94
N THR A 90 14.78 -52.17 -9.92
CA THR A 90 13.79 -51.83 -10.95
C THR A 90 12.45 -51.45 -10.32
N ASN A 91 11.94 -52.25 -9.39
CA ASN A 91 10.67 -51.96 -8.72
C ASN A 91 10.72 -50.63 -7.93
N VAL A 92 11.84 -50.31 -7.30
CA VAL A 92 12.03 -49.02 -6.60
C VAL A 92 12.08 -47.87 -7.59
N THR A 93 12.75 -48.04 -8.73
CA THR A 93 12.78 -47.03 -9.81
C THR A 93 11.38 -46.74 -10.34
N ASP A 94 10.56 -47.78 -10.55
CA ASP A 94 9.19 -47.61 -11.03
C ASP A 94 8.29 -46.89 -10.00
N ASP A 95 8.40 -47.23 -8.70
CA ASP A 95 7.69 -46.53 -7.62
C ASP A 95 8.09 -45.05 -7.54
N LEU A 96 9.38 -44.75 -7.68
CA LEU A 96 9.88 -43.37 -7.69
C LEU A 96 9.38 -42.59 -8.90
N ASN A 97 9.35 -43.19 -10.09
CA ASN A 97 8.81 -42.56 -11.28
C ASN A 97 7.33 -42.24 -11.12
N LEU A 98 6.53 -43.18 -10.61
CA LEU A 98 5.11 -42.97 -10.35
C LEU A 98 4.87 -41.84 -9.34
N ARG A 99 5.65 -41.80 -8.25
CA ARG A 99 5.57 -40.70 -7.27
C ARG A 99 5.95 -39.36 -7.88
N ASN A 100 6.95 -39.33 -8.74
CA ASN A 100 7.40 -38.10 -9.38
C ASN A 100 6.35 -37.56 -10.36
N GLU A 101 5.68 -38.44 -11.11
CA GLU A 101 4.51 -38.07 -11.93
C GLU A 101 3.36 -37.54 -11.07
N ASN A 102 3.03 -38.21 -9.96
CA ASN A 102 1.96 -37.76 -9.07
C ASN A 102 2.27 -36.38 -8.46
N LEU A 103 3.49 -36.17 -7.96
CA LEU A 103 3.94 -34.89 -7.43
C LEU A 103 3.90 -33.79 -8.49
N THR A 104 4.27 -34.11 -9.73
CA THR A 104 4.21 -33.17 -10.85
C THR A 104 2.76 -32.76 -11.12
N ASN A 105 1.82 -33.70 -11.13
CA ASN A 105 0.39 -33.42 -11.34
C ASN A 105 -0.22 -32.59 -10.20
N GLU A 106 0.12 -32.90 -8.95
CA GLU A 106 -0.29 -32.11 -7.78
C GLU A 106 0.26 -30.68 -7.86
N LEU A 107 1.53 -30.52 -8.24
CA LEU A 107 2.16 -29.21 -8.41
C LEU A 107 1.47 -28.39 -9.51
N PHE A 108 1.18 -28.99 -10.67
CA PHE A 108 0.44 -28.31 -11.73
C PHE A 108 -0.96 -27.86 -11.28
N THR A 109 -1.65 -28.70 -10.49
CA THR A 109 -2.96 -28.37 -9.96
C THR A 109 -2.89 -27.20 -8.98
N LEU A 110 -1.89 -27.18 -8.10
CA LEU A 110 -1.64 -26.09 -7.16
C LEU A 110 -1.32 -24.77 -7.89
N ILE A 111 -0.46 -24.81 -8.91
CA ILE A 111 -0.11 -23.64 -9.72
C ILE A 111 -1.36 -23.06 -10.39
N ARG A 112 -2.18 -23.90 -11.03
CA ARG A 112 -3.43 -23.46 -11.69
C ARG A 112 -4.38 -22.81 -10.69
N ASN A 113 -4.61 -23.44 -9.54
CA ASN A 113 -5.50 -22.91 -8.50
C ASN A 113 -5.01 -21.56 -7.96
N ASN A 114 -3.69 -21.36 -7.81
CA ASN A 114 -3.13 -20.09 -7.38
C ASN A 114 -3.30 -18.99 -8.44
N GLN A 115 -3.08 -19.30 -9.72
CA GLN A 115 -3.31 -18.35 -10.82
C GLN A 115 -4.79 -17.91 -10.92
N GLU A 116 -5.73 -18.83 -10.71
CA GLU A 116 -7.16 -18.51 -10.68
C GLU A 116 -7.51 -17.59 -9.51
N LYS A 117 -6.91 -17.82 -8.33
CA LYS A 117 -7.06 -16.93 -7.17
C LYS A 117 -6.49 -15.54 -7.43
N GLU A 118 -5.29 -15.44 -7.98
CA GLU A 118 -4.65 -14.15 -8.32
C GLU A 118 -5.52 -13.34 -9.28
N LYS A 119 -6.02 -13.95 -10.37
CA LYS A 119 -6.94 -13.29 -11.30
C LYS A 119 -8.24 -12.81 -10.63
N THR A 120 -8.75 -13.60 -9.68
CA THR A 120 -9.96 -13.25 -8.94
C THR A 120 -9.71 -12.05 -8.00
N GLU A 121 -8.56 -12.04 -7.33
CA GLU A 121 -8.12 -10.93 -6.46
C GLU A 121 -7.91 -9.65 -7.28
N GLU A 122 -7.20 -9.72 -8.42
CA GLU A 122 -6.99 -8.58 -9.33
C GLU A 122 -8.32 -8.01 -9.85
N SER A 123 -9.26 -8.88 -10.23
CA SER A 123 -10.59 -8.45 -10.67
C SER A 123 -11.37 -7.73 -9.56
N LYS A 124 -11.31 -8.24 -8.33
CA LYS A 124 -11.93 -7.58 -7.16
C LYS A 124 -11.27 -6.23 -6.86
N LEU A 125 -9.95 -6.15 -6.97
CA LEU A 125 -9.20 -4.91 -6.76
C LEU A 125 -9.61 -3.85 -7.78
N GLY A 126 -9.65 -4.19 -9.07
CA GLY A 126 -10.10 -3.27 -10.12
C GLY A 126 -11.57 -2.82 -9.94
N ALA A 127 -12.45 -3.71 -9.47
CA ALA A 127 -13.82 -3.32 -9.14
C ALA A 127 -13.90 -2.36 -7.95
N LEU A 128 -13.01 -2.52 -6.96
CA LEU A 128 -12.90 -1.60 -5.81
C LEU A 128 -12.39 -0.22 -6.24
N GLU A 129 -11.37 -0.17 -7.11
CA GLU A 129 -10.80 1.07 -7.64
C GLU A 129 -11.85 1.89 -8.40
N LEU A 130 -12.61 1.25 -9.30
CA LEU A 130 -13.71 1.91 -10.02
C LEU A 130 -14.80 2.45 -9.06
N ARG A 131 -15.05 1.76 -7.95
CA ARG A 131 -16.02 2.20 -6.94
C ARG A 131 -15.49 3.40 -6.14
N LEU A 132 -14.21 3.40 -5.80
CA LEU A 132 -13.54 4.53 -5.14
C LEU A 132 -13.56 5.77 -6.03
N GLU A 133 -13.28 5.62 -7.33
CA GLU A 133 -13.32 6.74 -8.28
C GLU A 133 -14.72 7.36 -8.39
N ARG A 134 -15.78 6.53 -8.49
CA ARG A 134 -17.16 7.01 -8.48
C ARG A 134 -17.52 7.77 -7.20
N LEU A 135 -17.13 7.25 -6.04
CA LEU A 135 -17.37 7.90 -4.74
C LEU A 135 -16.63 9.24 -4.63
N SER A 136 -15.39 9.30 -5.12
CA SER A 136 -14.59 10.53 -5.17
C SER A 136 -15.27 11.61 -6.04
N ASN A 137 -15.74 11.23 -7.24
CA ASN A 137 -16.46 12.14 -8.13
C ASN A 137 -17.78 12.63 -7.53
N GLN A 138 -18.56 11.75 -6.88
CA GLN A 138 -19.79 12.12 -6.19
C GLN A 138 -19.53 13.13 -5.06
N THR A 139 -18.47 12.90 -4.27
CA THR A 139 -18.07 13.79 -3.17
C THR A 139 -17.69 15.18 -3.69
N THR A 140 -16.98 15.23 -4.82
CA THR A 140 -16.58 16.48 -5.47
C THR A 140 -17.80 17.26 -5.97
N GLN A 141 -18.76 16.59 -6.62
CA GLN A 141 -20.01 17.22 -7.06
C GLN A 141 -20.84 17.74 -5.88
N GLN A 142 -20.91 17.00 -4.78
CA GLN A 142 -21.62 17.42 -3.58
C GLN A 142 -20.98 18.66 -2.93
N SER A 143 -19.65 18.75 -2.93
CA SER A 143 -18.93 19.93 -2.44
C SER A 143 -19.25 21.19 -3.24
N LEU A 144 -19.29 21.09 -4.58
CA LEU A 144 -19.66 22.20 -5.46
C LEU A 144 -21.09 22.69 -5.19
N PHE A 145 -22.05 21.76 -5.11
CA PHE A 145 -23.44 22.10 -4.80
C PHE A 145 -23.59 22.80 -3.44
N ASN A 146 -22.86 22.33 -2.41
CA ASN A 146 -22.86 22.97 -1.10
C ASN A 146 -22.27 24.39 -1.14
N GLY A 147 -21.27 24.63 -1.98
CA GLY A 147 -20.71 25.95 -2.24
C GLY A 147 -21.75 26.93 -2.80
N ASP A 148 -22.48 26.49 -3.84
CA ASP A 148 -23.54 27.29 -4.47
C ASP A 148 -24.69 27.59 -3.52
N LEU A 149 -25.13 26.58 -2.74
CA LEU A 149 -26.19 26.74 -1.75
C LEU A 149 -25.80 27.77 -0.68
N ASN A 150 -24.56 27.70 -0.18
CA ASN A 150 -24.06 28.66 0.81
C ASN A 150 -23.99 30.09 0.26
N SER A 151 -23.61 30.26 -1.00
CA SER A 151 -23.63 31.56 -1.68
C SER A 151 -25.05 32.10 -1.80
N GLY A 152 -26.00 31.25 -2.21
CA GLY A 152 -27.42 31.59 -2.28
C GLY A 152 -28.00 32.02 -0.93
N ILE A 153 -27.71 31.28 0.15
CA ILE A 153 -28.14 31.62 1.51
C ILE A 153 -27.60 32.99 1.94
N LYS A 154 -26.32 33.29 1.68
CA LYS A 154 -25.73 34.61 1.99
C LYS A 154 -26.45 35.73 1.25
N ASN A 155 -26.75 35.54 -0.03
CA ASN A 155 -27.47 36.53 -0.82
C ASN A 155 -28.88 36.78 -0.26
N VAL A 156 -29.64 35.71 0.01
CA VAL A 156 -30.97 35.81 0.61
C VAL A 156 -30.91 36.49 1.97
N SER A 157 -29.92 36.18 2.81
CA SER A 157 -29.72 36.84 4.11
C SER A 157 -29.50 38.35 3.96
N SER A 158 -28.74 38.78 2.94
CA SER A 158 -28.53 40.20 2.64
C SER A 158 -29.83 40.88 2.20
N LEU A 159 -30.59 40.24 1.31
CA LEU A 159 -31.90 40.74 0.86
C LEU A 159 -32.90 40.88 2.02
N ILE A 160 -32.95 39.89 2.93
CA ILE A 160 -33.80 39.96 4.12
C ILE A 160 -33.41 41.14 5.01
N ALA A 161 -32.11 41.40 5.19
CA ALA A 161 -31.63 42.56 5.95
C ALA A 161 -32.04 43.90 5.29
N GLY A 162 -31.94 43.98 3.96
CA GLY A 162 -32.41 45.11 3.17
C GLY A 162 -33.91 45.35 3.33
N VAL A 163 -34.73 44.32 3.07
CA VAL A 163 -36.20 44.39 3.21
C VAL A 163 -36.62 44.72 4.64
N LYS A 164 -35.93 44.19 5.65
CA LYS A 164 -36.16 44.57 7.05
C LYS A 164 -35.89 46.05 7.27
N THR A 165 -34.89 46.64 6.63
CA THR A 165 -34.58 48.07 6.74
C THR A 165 -35.65 48.92 6.04
N ASP A 166 -36.09 48.51 4.85
CA ASP A 166 -37.09 49.25 4.07
C ASP A 166 -38.51 49.16 4.66
N LEU A 167 -38.87 48.00 5.20
CA LEU A 167 -40.19 47.77 5.82
C LEU A 167 -40.30 48.39 7.21
N LEU A 168 -39.19 48.51 7.95
CA LEU A 168 -39.15 49.09 9.28
C LEU A 168 -38.78 50.57 9.17
N GLY A 169 -39.78 51.36 8.79
CA GLY A 169 -39.63 52.74 8.32
C GLY A 169 -38.54 53.56 9.02
N ASN A 170 -37.73 54.19 8.17
CA ASN A 170 -36.51 54.90 8.51
C ASN A 170 -36.81 56.09 9.45
N VAL A 171 -36.51 55.93 10.75
CA VAL A 171 -36.64 57.01 11.76
C VAL A 171 -35.86 58.25 11.33
N ASP A 172 -34.71 58.08 10.67
CA ASP A 172 -33.92 59.21 10.16
C ASP A 172 -34.66 59.96 9.04
N ALA A 173 -35.41 59.27 8.19
CA ALA A 173 -36.26 59.90 7.17
C ALA A 173 -37.42 60.69 7.79
N LEU A 174 -38.05 60.16 8.85
CA LEU A 174 -39.08 60.90 9.59
C LEU A 174 -38.53 62.15 10.26
N VAL A 175 -37.36 62.04 10.92
CA VAL A 175 -36.74 63.19 11.57
C VAL A 175 -36.28 64.21 10.53
N GLN A 176 -35.74 63.76 9.40
CA GLN A 176 -35.38 64.64 8.28
C GLN A 176 -36.59 65.44 7.80
N GLY A 177 -37.75 64.80 7.66
CA GLY A 177 -39.03 65.46 7.36
C GLY A 177 -39.45 66.46 8.44
N ALA A 178 -39.34 66.09 9.72
CA ALA A 178 -39.67 66.99 10.83
C ALA A 178 -38.74 68.22 10.88
N CYS A 179 -37.44 68.05 10.64
CA CYS A 179 -36.49 69.15 10.55
C CYS A 179 -36.79 70.07 9.36
N ALA A 180 -37.13 69.50 8.19
CA ALA A 180 -37.55 70.28 7.03
C ALA A 180 -38.82 71.10 7.31
N ALA A 181 -39.82 70.49 7.96
CA ALA A 181 -41.08 71.17 8.31
C ALA A 181 -40.90 72.24 9.41
N ALA A 182 -39.95 72.07 10.32
CA ALA A 182 -39.68 73.03 11.38
C ALA A 182 -38.85 74.24 10.92
N ALA A 183 -38.19 74.13 9.76
CA ALA A 183 -37.39 75.22 9.22
C ALA A 183 -38.28 76.36 8.75
N GLN A 184 -38.03 77.56 9.27
CA GLN A 184 -38.68 78.80 8.85
C GLN A 184 -37.83 79.56 7.81
N MET A 185 -36.76 78.94 7.33
CA MET A 185 -35.77 79.51 6.42
C MET A 185 -36.02 78.96 5.01
N THR A 186 -35.89 79.81 4.00
CA THR A 186 -35.93 79.41 2.58
C THR A 186 -34.51 79.27 2.03
N ASP A 187 -34.34 78.46 0.98
CA ASP A 187 -33.07 78.28 0.25
C ASP A 187 -31.87 77.82 1.11
N VAL A 188 -32.11 76.92 2.07
CA VAL A 188 -31.08 76.33 2.93
C VAL A 188 -31.02 74.81 2.83
N PHE A 189 -29.83 74.23 2.93
CA PHE A 189 -29.67 72.79 3.08
C PHE A 189 -29.87 72.38 4.54
N ILE A 190 -30.82 71.49 4.78
CA ILE A 190 -31.22 71.01 6.12
C ILE A 190 -30.86 69.54 6.27
N SER A 191 -30.32 69.16 7.42
CA SER A 191 -30.09 67.76 7.78
C SER A 191 -30.49 67.50 9.23
N ALA A 192 -31.15 66.35 9.46
CA ALA A 192 -31.29 65.78 10.78
C ALA A 192 -30.01 65.02 11.16
N VAL A 193 -29.38 65.41 12.26
CA VAL A 193 -28.15 64.79 12.76
C VAL A 193 -28.42 64.14 14.11
N ARG A 194 -28.07 62.86 14.24
CA ARG A 194 -28.21 62.12 15.49
C ARG A 194 -27.32 62.73 16.57
N ARG A 195 -27.87 62.82 17.78
CA ARG A 195 -27.17 63.28 18.99
C ARG A 195 -27.23 62.18 20.04
N THR A 196 -26.06 61.80 20.54
CA THR A 196 -25.96 60.84 21.65
C THR A 196 -26.47 61.46 22.95
N CYS A 197 -27.29 60.72 23.68
CA CYS A 197 -27.75 61.09 25.03
C CYS A 197 -26.79 60.49 26.06
N SER A 198 -26.17 61.34 26.87
CA SER A 198 -25.25 60.99 27.95
C SER A 198 -25.18 62.15 28.94
N ASP A 199 -24.57 61.95 30.11
CA ASP A 199 -24.38 63.01 31.10
C ASP A 199 -23.52 64.16 30.54
N ASP A 200 -22.53 63.84 29.68
CA ASP A 200 -21.69 64.80 28.96
C ASP A 200 -22.18 65.08 27.52
N ALA A 201 -23.49 64.97 27.25
CA ALA A 201 -23.98 65.09 25.88
C ALA A 201 -23.67 66.48 25.27
N PRO A 202 -23.03 66.54 24.07
CA PRO A 202 -22.69 67.81 23.43
C PRO A 202 -23.95 68.63 23.14
N SER A 203 -23.85 69.94 23.02
CA SER A 203 -25.00 70.75 22.58
C SER A 203 -25.34 70.44 21.11
N CYS A 204 -26.58 70.70 20.69
CA CYS A 204 -26.91 70.55 19.27
C CYS A 204 -26.16 71.54 18.38
N ASP A 205 -25.77 72.70 18.90
CA ASP A 205 -24.87 73.61 18.19
C ASP A 205 -23.53 72.94 17.87
N GLN A 206 -22.96 72.24 18.84
CA GLN A 206 -21.70 71.53 18.63
C GLN A 206 -21.85 70.33 17.70
N VAL A 207 -22.97 69.59 17.81
CA VAL A 207 -23.29 68.49 16.88
C VAL A 207 -23.40 69.02 15.44
N CYS A 208 -24.13 70.11 15.22
CA CYS A 208 -24.27 70.71 13.89
C CYS A 208 -22.94 71.24 13.36
N LYS A 209 -22.18 71.96 14.19
CA LYS A 209 -20.85 72.44 13.83
C LYS A 209 -19.93 71.31 13.36
N ASN A 210 -19.88 70.22 14.13
CA ASN A 210 -19.07 69.04 13.79
C ASN A 210 -19.56 68.33 12.53
N ALA A 211 -20.87 68.38 12.23
CA ALA A 211 -21.45 67.81 11.02
C ALA A 211 -21.22 68.64 9.74
N THR A 212 -20.68 69.87 9.85
CA THR A 212 -20.51 70.80 8.71
C THR A 212 -19.83 70.16 7.50
N SER A 213 -18.71 69.46 7.70
CA SER A 213 -17.94 68.84 6.60
C SER A 213 -18.74 67.74 5.90
N GLN A 214 -19.49 66.94 6.66
CA GLN A 214 -20.33 65.86 6.14
C GLN A 214 -21.56 66.39 5.41
N MET A 215 -22.17 67.47 5.92
CA MET A 215 -23.28 68.11 5.21
C MET A 215 -22.79 68.69 3.89
N LYS A 216 -21.65 69.39 3.89
CA LYS A 216 -21.05 69.97 2.67
C LYS A 216 -20.70 68.92 1.63
N SER A 217 -20.13 67.78 2.03
CA SER A 217 -19.79 66.72 1.07
C SER A 217 -21.01 66.17 0.35
N LYS A 218 -22.17 66.10 1.02
CA LYS A 218 -23.44 65.64 0.42
C LYS A 218 -24.05 66.64 -0.56
N VAL A 219 -23.70 67.92 -0.49
CA VAL A 219 -24.21 68.98 -1.36
C VAL A 219 -23.12 69.60 -2.25
N ALA A 220 -22.06 68.83 -2.53
CA ALA A 220 -20.94 69.23 -3.39
C ALA A 220 -20.31 70.59 -2.99
N GLY A 221 -20.20 70.86 -1.68
CA GLY A 221 -19.58 72.05 -1.12
C GLY A 221 -20.47 73.30 -1.07
N GLN A 222 -21.74 73.21 -1.49
CA GLN A 222 -22.68 74.33 -1.48
C GLN A 222 -23.18 74.69 -0.06
N GLY A 223 -23.75 75.89 0.08
CA GLY A 223 -24.35 76.39 1.32
C GLY A 223 -23.39 77.17 2.24
N GLY A 224 -23.84 77.38 3.48
CA GLY A 224 -23.13 78.11 4.54
C GLY A 224 -21.72 77.63 4.87
N LYS A 225 -20.90 78.51 5.46
CA LYS A 225 -19.54 78.16 5.93
C LYS A 225 -19.55 77.11 7.05
N GLU A 226 -20.52 77.22 7.95
CA GLU A 226 -20.69 76.38 9.15
C GLU A 226 -22.16 76.00 9.31
N ALA A 227 -22.43 74.74 9.67
CA ALA A 227 -23.79 74.29 9.94
C ALA A 227 -24.24 74.75 11.34
N ARG A 228 -25.46 75.28 11.43
CA ARG A 228 -26.05 75.79 12.68
C ARG A 228 -27.28 75.01 13.07
N CYS A 229 -27.50 74.85 14.38
CA CYS A 229 -28.75 74.28 14.88
C CYS A 229 -29.86 75.33 14.82
N PHE A 230 -31.04 74.95 14.36
CA PHE A 230 -32.24 75.80 14.41
C PHE A 230 -33.41 75.15 15.15
N GLN A 231 -33.35 73.84 15.37
CA GLN A 231 -34.37 73.08 16.07
C GLN A 231 -33.77 71.78 16.62
N ALA A 232 -34.33 71.26 17.72
CA ALA A 232 -33.94 69.97 18.28
C ALA A 232 -35.18 69.13 18.63
N PHE A 233 -35.09 67.82 18.49
CA PHE A 233 -36.19 66.88 18.74
C PHE A 233 -35.75 65.73 19.65
N HIS A 234 -36.68 65.23 20.47
CA HIS A 234 -36.62 63.89 21.02
C HIS A 234 -37.65 63.02 20.30
N PHE A 235 -37.19 61.98 19.61
CA PHE A 235 -38.04 60.95 19.04
C PHE A 235 -38.11 59.75 19.99
N TYR A 236 -39.30 59.47 20.51
CA TYR A 236 -39.52 58.32 21.38
C TYR A 236 -39.66 57.02 20.57
N GLY A 237 -39.15 55.93 21.14
CA GLY A 237 -39.23 54.58 20.57
C GLY A 237 -38.35 54.33 19.34
N PRO A 238 -37.04 54.68 19.33
CA PRO A 238 -36.18 54.46 18.16
C PRO A 238 -36.09 52.99 17.71
N GLU A 239 -36.51 52.05 18.56
CA GLU A 239 -36.45 50.60 18.33
C GLU A 239 -37.77 49.96 17.87
N SER A 240 -38.90 50.66 17.99
CA SER A 240 -40.20 50.10 17.61
C SER A 240 -40.49 50.32 16.13
N LYS A 241 -40.83 49.25 15.41
CA LYS A 241 -41.18 49.21 13.99
C LYS A 241 -42.26 50.24 13.63
N ILE A 242 -42.09 51.00 12.54
CA ILE A 242 -43.22 51.72 11.91
C ILE A 242 -44.04 50.67 11.16
N LEU A 243 -44.98 50.05 11.84
CA LEU A 243 -45.96 49.18 11.18
C LEU A 243 -47.11 50.05 10.67
N PRO A 244 -47.81 49.66 9.59
CA PRO A 244 -49.10 50.24 9.26
C PRO A 244 -50.02 49.99 10.46
N GLY A 245 -50.18 51.01 11.29
CA GLY A 245 -51.10 50.96 12.43
C GLY A 245 -52.54 50.97 11.93
N THR A 246 -53.46 50.55 12.80
CA THR A 246 -54.88 50.74 12.56
C THR A 246 -55.18 52.25 12.44
N VAL A 247 -56.10 52.64 11.56
CA VAL A 247 -56.54 54.04 11.43
C VAL A 247 -56.88 54.60 12.81
N GLY A 248 -56.31 55.76 13.15
CA GLY A 248 -56.49 56.41 14.45
C GLY A 248 -55.49 56.03 15.55
N GLN A 249 -54.58 55.06 15.30
CA GLN A 249 -53.49 54.77 16.24
C GLN A 249 -52.37 55.82 16.17
N VAL A 250 -51.85 56.22 17.32
CA VAL A 250 -50.66 57.08 17.42
C VAL A 250 -49.46 56.31 16.87
N ASN A 251 -48.85 56.84 15.81
CA ASN A 251 -47.70 56.20 15.16
C ASN A 251 -46.42 56.42 15.99
N ARG A 252 -45.99 57.68 16.14
CA ARG A 252 -44.83 58.07 16.95
C ARG A 252 -45.07 59.39 17.64
N ILE A 253 -44.50 59.53 18.83
CA ILE A 253 -44.47 60.79 19.56
C ILE A 253 -43.10 61.42 19.37
N MET A 254 -43.10 62.68 18.94
CA MET A 254 -41.92 63.53 18.93
C MET A 254 -42.11 64.69 19.89
N TYR A 255 -41.11 64.96 20.70
CA TYR A 255 -41.07 66.17 21.51
C TYR A 255 -40.22 67.22 20.80
N ARG A 256 -40.85 68.33 20.44
CA ARG A 256 -40.20 69.50 19.84
C ARG A 256 -39.67 70.40 20.96
N TYR A 257 -38.35 70.54 21.04
CA TYR A 257 -37.76 71.47 21.99
C TYR A 257 -37.92 72.92 21.54
N ASN A 258 -37.85 73.87 22.48
CA ASN A 258 -37.68 75.27 22.11
C ASN A 258 -36.32 75.45 21.38
N PRO A 259 -36.20 76.29 20.33
CA PRO A 259 -34.93 76.57 19.64
C PRO A 259 -33.77 76.96 20.57
N ALA A 260 -34.03 77.62 21.70
CA ALA A 260 -33.03 77.91 22.73
C ALA A 260 -32.40 76.65 23.35
N SER A 261 -32.93 75.45 23.08
CA SER A 261 -32.36 74.18 23.51
C SER A 261 -31.20 73.73 22.63
N CYS A 262 -30.96 74.37 21.48
CA CYS A 262 -29.80 74.08 20.63
C CYS A 262 -28.46 74.23 21.37
N SER A 263 -28.38 75.20 22.28
CA SER A 263 -27.18 75.49 23.07
C SER A 263 -27.09 74.72 24.39
N ARG A 264 -28.15 74.00 24.78
CA ARG A 264 -28.21 73.32 26.08
C ARG A 264 -27.52 71.95 26.02
N GLN A 265 -26.82 71.62 27.10
CA GLN A 265 -26.14 70.33 27.30
C GLN A 265 -26.89 69.51 28.35
N PHE A 266 -27.89 68.75 27.91
CA PHE A 266 -28.60 67.79 28.75
C PHE A 266 -29.05 66.59 27.93
N CYS A 267 -29.30 65.47 28.59
CA CYS A 267 -29.93 64.31 27.95
C CYS A 267 -31.41 64.63 27.73
N GLY A 268 -31.80 64.75 26.46
CA GLY A 268 -33.10 65.27 26.06
C GLY A 268 -33.25 65.14 24.55
N PRO A 269 -32.81 66.10 23.73
CA PRO A 269 -32.81 65.90 22.29
C PRO A 269 -31.90 64.74 21.87
N ASN A 270 -32.42 63.82 21.04
CA ASN A 270 -31.64 62.76 20.38
C ASN A 270 -31.41 63.04 18.89
N PHE A 271 -32.00 64.12 18.36
CA PHE A 271 -31.73 64.64 17.03
C PHE A 271 -31.63 66.17 17.03
N CYS A 272 -30.69 66.68 16.23
CA CYS A 272 -30.46 68.09 15.98
C CYS A 272 -30.79 68.42 14.52
N CYS A 273 -31.56 69.47 14.28
CA CYS A 273 -31.83 69.99 12.95
C CYS A 273 -30.80 71.05 12.60
N CYS A 274 -29.95 70.72 11.63
CA CYS A 274 -28.83 71.54 11.23
C CYS A 274 -29.09 72.16 9.87
N SER A 275 -28.75 73.44 9.70
CA SER A 275 -28.84 74.16 8.43
C SER A 275 -27.47 74.68 7.99
N LEU A 276 -27.11 74.50 6.72
CA LEU A 276 -26.00 75.20 6.06
C LEU A 276 -26.50 76.53 5.47
N SER A 277 -26.77 77.51 6.32
CA SER A 277 -27.21 78.84 5.88
C SER A 277 -26.01 79.78 5.65
N ASN A 278 -26.08 80.55 4.57
CA ASN A 278 -25.27 81.76 4.41
C ASN A 278 -25.93 82.83 5.28
N VAL A 279 -25.50 82.99 6.52
CA VAL A 279 -25.87 84.17 7.33
C VAL A 279 -24.96 85.31 6.96
#